data_AF-B9L2Y4-F1
#
_entry.id   AF-B9L2Y4-F1
#
_cell.length_a   1.000
_cell.length_b   1.000
_cell.length_c   1.000
_cell.angle_alpha   90.00
_cell.angle_beta   90.00
_cell.angle_gamma   90.00
#
_symmetry.space_group_name_H-M   'P 1'
#
loop_
_entity.id
_entity.type
_entity.pdbx_description
1 polymer ?
#
loop_
_entity_poly.entity_id
_entity_poly.type
_entity_poly.pdbx_seq_one_letter_code
_entity_poly.pdbx_strand_id
1 'polypeptide(L)'
;MAILLPYRTDPRLLFQVMEYAKGRGIDRSLLEARLGGGEPLRETLNALEQLGLIERDASEIRLTEAGRRLAYATDALERQRELARVVLSYPPYGGVIERALREGLSVIDGPWVERVWQVEMRLGQPRNRVEEARTFFFKLAEEAGLGIFRRGVRGQPSRLVLAPDLEERLRVLRPLLSGGGAESEPVPREPAAVSGVTTVSSELASAPVPERTTAAPAGAAVTITVSVDLTAWELEKIEAFLRLLGVVPGRSEPAP
;
A
#
# COMPACT_ATOMS: atom_id res chain seq x y z
N MET A 1 12.48 -8.15 21.17
CA MET A 1 12.50 -6.69 21.43
C MET A 1 11.13 -6.25 21.92
N ALA A 2 11.03 -5.18 22.71
CA ALA A 2 9.74 -4.55 23.00
C ALA A 2 9.24 -3.79 21.75
N ILE A 3 7.97 -3.94 21.41
CA ILE A 3 7.37 -3.24 20.27
C ILE A 3 7.12 -1.78 20.69
N LEU A 4 7.75 -0.84 19.97
CA LEU A 4 7.69 0.60 20.22
C LEU A 4 6.94 1.30 19.10
N LEU A 5 6.00 2.18 19.43
CA LEU A 5 5.19 2.88 18.44
C LEU A 5 5.99 4.06 17.83
N PRO A 6 6.12 4.13 16.49
CA PRO A 6 6.68 5.30 15.82
C PRO A 6 5.89 6.57 16.16
N TYR A 7 6.59 7.65 16.53
CA TYR A 7 6.03 8.91 17.03
C TYR A 7 6.98 10.08 16.68
N ARG A 8 6.55 11.34 16.84
CA ARG A 8 7.34 12.57 16.54
C ARG A 8 7.96 12.66 15.15
N THR A 9 7.38 11.96 14.19
CA THR A 9 7.79 11.98 12.78
C THR A 9 6.60 12.28 11.85
N ASP A 10 6.90 12.54 10.59
CA ASP A 10 5.94 12.84 9.53
C ASP A 10 6.33 12.03 8.28
N PRO A 11 5.37 11.46 7.52
CA PRO A 11 5.68 10.69 6.31
C PRO A 11 6.58 11.43 5.32
N ARG A 12 6.49 12.76 5.23
CA ARG A 12 7.34 13.55 4.33
C ARG A 12 8.82 13.46 4.68
N LEU A 13 9.16 13.57 5.97
CA LEU A 13 10.55 13.46 6.44
C LEU A 13 11.05 12.02 6.33
N LEU A 14 10.18 11.04 6.60
CA LEU A 14 10.45 9.62 6.37
C LEU A 14 10.86 9.36 4.90
N PHE A 15 10.07 9.84 3.94
CA PHE A 15 10.39 9.69 2.52
C PHE A 15 11.64 10.46 2.09
N GLN A 16 11.90 11.64 2.65
CA GLN A 16 13.13 12.38 2.38
C GLN A 16 14.38 11.60 2.82
N VAL A 17 14.35 11.00 4.03
CA VAL A 17 15.45 10.13 4.49
C VAL A 17 15.63 8.94 3.56
N MET A 18 14.54 8.30 3.11
CA MET A 18 14.62 7.17 2.16
C MET A 18 15.21 7.57 0.81
N GLU A 19 14.88 8.77 0.30
CA GLU A 19 15.44 9.29 -0.95
C GLU A 19 16.95 9.50 -0.83
N TYR A 20 17.41 10.10 0.27
CA TYR A 20 18.83 10.30 0.55
C TYR A 20 19.58 8.98 0.81
N ALA A 21 18.92 7.94 1.32
CA ALA A 21 19.50 6.62 1.59
C ALA A 21 19.50 5.67 0.37
N LYS A 22 19.09 6.13 -0.81
CA LYS A 22 19.20 5.38 -2.07
C LYS A 22 20.65 5.06 -2.43
N GLY A 23 20.83 4.09 -3.32
CA GLY A 23 22.14 3.63 -3.76
C GLY A 23 22.75 2.68 -2.72
N ARG A 24 23.90 3.06 -2.15
CA ARG A 24 24.64 2.22 -1.19
C ARG A 24 24.27 2.48 0.28
N GLY A 25 23.60 3.58 0.56
CA GLY A 25 23.38 4.12 1.91
C GLY A 25 23.84 5.56 2.01
N ILE A 26 23.69 6.16 3.20
CA ILE A 26 24.16 7.51 3.50
C ILE A 26 24.77 7.61 4.89
N ASP A 27 25.87 8.36 5.01
CA ASP A 27 26.47 8.71 6.29
C ASP A 27 25.53 9.57 7.13
N ARG A 28 25.39 9.23 8.42
CA ARG A 28 24.54 9.93 9.36
C ARG A 28 24.85 11.43 9.44
N SER A 29 26.12 11.81 9.51
CA SER A 29 26.55 13.21 9.58
C SER A 29 26.16 14.01 8.32
N LEU A 30 26.17 13.35 7.15
CA LEU A 30 25.73 13.98 5.89
C LEU A 30 24.20 14.14 5.88
N LEU A 31 23.46 13.16 6.37
CA LEU A 31 22.00 13.25 6.51
C LEU A 31 21.58 14.35 7.51
N GLU A 32 22.27 14.43 8.66
CA GLU A 32 22.07 15.50 9.66
C GLU A 32 22.38 16.89 9.08
N ALA A 33 23.40 17.02 8.22
CA ALA A 33 23.70 18.27 7.52
C ALA A 33 22.67 18.65 6.42
N ARG A 34 21.92 17.69 5.88
CA ARG A 34 20.92 17.90 4.81
C ARG A 34 19.51 18.14 5.32
N LEU A 35 19.09 17.43 6.37
CA LEU A 35 17.73 17.45 6.92
C LEU A 35 17.63 18.17 8.28
N GLY A 36 18.77 18.55 8.86
CA GLY A 36 18.85 19.01 10.24
C GLY A 36 19.01 17.83 11.21
N GLY A 37 19.86 18.00 12.22
CA GLY A 37 20.04 17.04 13.29
C GLY A 37 18.99 17.14 14.40
N GLY A 38 19.23 16.42 15.50
CA GLY A 38 18.42 16.49 16.72
C GLY A 38 17.23 15.51 16.74
N GLU A 39 16.22 15.84 17.56
CA GLU A 39 15.09 14.94 17.84
C GLU A 39 14.26 14.54 16.60
N PRO A 40 13.86 15.44 15.68
CA PRO A 40 12.99 15.07 14.56
C PRO A 40 13.61 14.02 13.62
N LEU A 41 14.89 14.17 13.29
CA LEU A 41 15.61 13.19 12.47
C LEU A 41 15.85 11.89 13.26
N ARG A 42 16.22 11.97 14.54
CA ARG A 42 16.41 10.79 15.39
C ARG A 42 15.14 9.94 15.48
N GLU A 43 13.98 10.54 15.76
CA GLU A 43 12.72 9.80 15.85
C GLU A 43 12.22 9.32 14.48
N THR A 44 12.54 10.02 13.39
CA THR A 44 12.27 9.51 12.02
C THR A 44 13.13 8.30 11.68
N LEU A 45 14.41 8.28 12.07
CA LEU A 45 15.27 7.10 11.91
C LEU A 45 14.82 5.94 12.79
N ASN A 46 14.37 6.21 14.02
CA ASN A 46 13.76 5.19 14.89
C ASN A 46 12.46 4.62 14.27
N ALA A 47 11.62 5.47 13.67
CA ALA A 47 10.41 5.06 12.98
C ALA A 47 10.70 4.19 11.75
N LEU A 48 11.65 4.59 10.91
CA LEU A 48 12.09 3.83 9.73
C LEU A 48 12.63 2.45 10.11
N GLU A 49 13.43 2.35 11.17
CA GLU A 49 13.97 1.08 11.65
C GLU A 49 12.86 0.19 12.25
N GLN A 50 11.94 0.77 13.04
CA GLN A 50 10.78 0.04 13.59
C GLN A 50 9.83 -0.49 12.51
N LEU A 51 9.71 0.23 11.40
CA LEU A 51 8.96 -0.20 10.21
C LEU A 51 9.76 -1.14 9.29
N GLY A 52 10.99 -1.49 9.65
CA GLY A 52 11.85 -2.38 8.87
C GLY A 52 12.27 -1.81 7.51
N LEU A 53 12.31 -0.48 7.36
CA LEU A 53 12.65 0.23 6.12
C LEU A 53 14.14 0.57 6.02
N ILE A 54 14.82 0.75 7.16
CA ILE A 54 16.27 0.97 7.21
C ILE A 54 16.94 0.02 8.20
N GLU A 55 18.21 -0.25 7.94
CA GLU A 55 19.19 -0.73 8.90
C GLU A 55 20.17 0.42 9.21
N ARG A 56 20.68 0.44 10.45
CA ARG A 56 21.63 1.45 10.94
C ARG A 56 22.87 0.77 11.49
N ASP A 57 24.03 1.18 10.98
CA ASP A 57 25.32 0.93 11.63
C ASP A 57 25.75 2.19 12.41
N ALA A 58 26.90 2.15 13.07
CA ALA A 58 27.42 3.23 13.90
C ALA A 58 27.54 4.59 13.15
N SER A 59 27.81 4.56 11.84
CA SER A 59 27.96 5.76 10.99
C SER A 59 27.01 5.81 9.79
N GLU A 60 26.49 4.67 9.31
CA GLU A 60 25.81 4.57 8.01
C GLU A 60 24.35 4.11 8.14
N ILE A 61 23.49 4.64 7.28
CA ILE A 61 22.07 4.30 7.17
C ILE A 61 21.83 3.67 5.80
N ARG A 62 21.29 2.44 5.76
CA ARG A 62 21.02 1.70 4.52
C ARG A 62 19.56 1.30 4.42
N LEU A 63 19.00 1.31 3.22
CA LEU A 63 17.65 0.78 2.96
C LEU A 63 17.65 -0.75 3.06
N THR A 64 16.69 -1.32 3.81
CA THR A 64 16.40 -2.76 3.77
C THR A 64 15.82 -3.16 2.42
N GLU A 65 15.51 -4.44 2.21
CA GLU A 65 14.79 -4.86 1.00
C GLU A 65 13.41 -4.20 0.87
N ALA A 66 12.65 -4.09 1.96
CA ALA A 66 11.39 -3.36 2.01
C ALA A 66 11.57 -1.85 1.77
N GLY A 67 12.62 -1.27 2.36
CA GLY A 67 13.04 0.11 2.11
C GLY A 67 13.36 0.37 0.65
N ARG A 68 14.09 -0.53 -0.01
CA ARG A 68 14.42 -0.44 -1.44
C ARG A 68 13.17 -0.53 -2.31
N ARG A 69 12.28 -1.50 -2.10
CA ARG A 69 11.02 -1.61 -2.87
C ARG A 69 10.19 -0.32 -2.81
N LEU A 70 10.05 0.25 -1.61
CA LEU A 70 9.29 1.50 -1.42
C LEU A 70 10.03 2.74 -1.97
N ALA A 71 11.35 2.83 -1.85
CA ALA A 71 12.13 3.98 -2.34
C ALA A 71 12.24 4.01 -3.87
N TYR A 72 12.34 2.84 -4.51
CA TYR A 72 12.50 2.67 -5.96
C TYR A 72 11.18 2.38 -6.69
N ALA A 73 10.04 2.47 -6.01
CA ALA A 73 8.72 2.38 -6.62
C ALA A 73 8.59 3.35 -7.82
N THR A 74 8.18 2.82 -8.96
CA THR A 74 8.23 3.52 -10.25
C THR A 74 7.10 4.54 -10.43
N ASP A 75 5.94 4.28 -9.84
CA ASP A 75 4.77 5.13 -9.88
C ASP A 75 4.10 5.28 -8.49
N ALA A 76 3.07 6.14 -8.42
CA ALA A 76 2.35 6.43 -7.19
C ALA A 76 1.53 5.25 -6.65
N LEU A 77 0.99 4.39 -7.52
CA LEU A 77 0.19 3.22 -7.15
C LEU A 77 1.09 2.10 -6.60
N GLU A 78 2.23 1.86 -7.24
CA GLU A 78 3.27 0.94 -6.74
C GLU A 78 3.79 1.43 -5.38
N ARG A 79 4.13 2.72 -5.25
CA ARG A 79 4.57 3.31 -3.98
C ARG A 79 3.52 3.14 -2.88
N GLN A 80 2.25 3.39 -3.20
CA GLN A 80 1.13 3.19 -2.28
C GLN A 80 1.01 1.72 -1.87
N ARG A 81 1.16 0.78 -2.83
CA ARG A 81 1.12 -0.68 -2.59
C ARG A 81 2.27 -1.15 -1.70
N GLU A 82 3.51 -0.70 -1.95
CA GLU A 82 4.65 -1.06 -1.10
C GLU A 82 4.52 -0.47 0.31
N LEU A 83 4.02 0.77 0.43
CA LEU A 83 3.76 1.38 1.73
C LEU A 83 2.63 0.66 2.49
N ALA A 84 1.57 0.24 1.81
CA ALA A 84 0.52 -0.59 2.38
C ALA A 84 1.07 -1.91 2.92
N ARG A 85 2.01 -2.57 2.22
CA ARG A 85 2.71 -3.75 2.76
C ARG A 85 3.45 -3.43 4.05
N VAL A 86 4.21 -2.34 4.09
CA VAL A 86 4.98 -1.93 5.28
C VAL A 86 4.05 -1.64 6.47
N VAL A 87 2.97 -0.88 6.25
CA VAL A 87 1.97 -0.57 7.28
C VAL A 87 1.28 -1.84 7.80
N LEU A 88 0.94 -2.79 6.92
CA LEU A 88 0.29 -4.04 7.31
C LEU A 88 1.24 -5.05 7.96
N SER A 89 2.52 -5.07 7.57
CA SER A 89 3.54 -5.93 8.19
C SER A 89 3.91 -5.50 9.61
N TYR A 90 3.77 -4.21 9.94
CA TYR A 90 4.08 -3.72 11.28
C TYR A 90 2.93 -4.04 12.26
N PRO A 91 3.09 -4.93 13.27
CA PRO A 91 1.96 -5.51 13.98
C PRO A 91 0.99 -4.53 14.67
N PRO A 92 1.45 -3.42 15.30
CA PRO A 92 0.55 -2.40 15.83
C PRO A 92 -0.31 -1.71 14.77
N TYR A 93 0.10 -1.65 13.51
CA TYR A 93 -0.65 -0.99 12.45
C TYR A 93 -1.51 -2.01 11.69
N GLY A 94 -0.91 -3.11 11.23
CA GLY A 94 -1.63 -4.22 10.58
C GLY A 94 -2.74 -4.80 11.46
N GLY A 95 -2.43 -5.12 12.73
CA GLY A 95 -3.42 -5.70 13.64
C GLY A 95 -4.60 -4.78 13.96
N VAL A 96 -4.40 -3.45 13.94
CA VAL A 96 -5.48 -2.45 14.07
C VAL A 96 -6.39 -2.46 12.84
N ILE A 97 -5.82 -2.51 11.63
CA ILE A 97 -6.59 -2.59 10.38
C ILE A 97 -7.35 -3.92 10.27
N GLU A 98 -6.70 -5.05 10.57
CA GLU A 98 -7.35 -6.37 10.55
C GLU A 98 -8.46 -6.50 11.59
N ARG A 99 -8.27 -5.92 12.78
CA ARG A 99 -9.31 -5.88 13.83
C ARG A 99 -10.52 -5.09 13.35
N ALA A 100 -10.30 -3.93 12.72
CA ALA A 100 -11.37 -3.07 12.22
C ALA A 100 -12.22 -3.77 11.16
N LEU A 101 -11.59 -4.47 10.21
CA LEU A 101 -12.29 -5.28 9.22
C LEU A 101 -13.08 -6.43 9.86
N ARG A 102 -12.52 -7.12 10.86
CA ARG A 102 -13.20 -8.20 11.59
C ARG A 102 -14.43 -7.72 12.36
N GLU A 103 -14.41 -6.46 12.83
CA GLU A 103 -15.54 -5.79 13.47
C GLU A 103 -16.52 -5.13 12.48
N GLY A 104 -16.24 -5.18 11.17
CA GLY A 104 -17.06 -4.54 10.13
C GLY A 104 -17.04 -3.01 10.18
N LEU A 105 -16.01 -2.40 10.77
CA LEU A 105 -15.90 -0.96 10.91
C LEU A 105 -15.53 -0.31 9.57
N SER A 106 -16.26 0.74 9.19
CA SER A 106 -15.88 1.64 8.07
C SER A 106 -15.06 2.86 8.53
N VAL A 107 -15.01 3.11 9.84
CA VAL A 107 -14.29 4.23 10.45
C VAL A 107 -13.64 3.76 11.75
N ILE A 108 -12.36 4.07 11.94
CA ILE A 108 -11.66 3.87 13.21
C ILE A 108 -11.30 5.24 13.80
N ASP A 109 -11.68 5.47 15.05
CA ASP A 109 -11.33 6.69 15.79
C ASP A 109 -10.09 6.50 16.67
N GLY A 110 -9.52 7.62 17.10
CA GLY A 110 -8.32 7.61 17.93
C GLY A 110 -8.46 6.83 19.25
N PRO A 111 -9.50 7.08 20.07
CA PRO A 111 -9.75 6.32 21.30
C PRO A 111 -9.87 4.81 21.08
N TRP A 112 -10.45 4.36 19.96
CA TRP A 112 -10.51 2.93 19.61
C TRP A 112 -9.12 2.37 19.29
N VAL A 113 -8.31 3.05 18.47
CA VAL A 113 -6.92 2.62 18.16
C VAL A 113 -6.05 2.58 19.43
N GLU A 114 -6.16 3.60 20.29
CA GLU A 114 -5.45 3.66 21.57
C GLU A 114 -5.82 2.50 22.50
N ARG A 115 -7.10 2.10 22.54
CA ARG A 115 -7.58 0.94 23.30
C ARG A 115 -6.96 -0.36 22.80
N VAL A 116 -6.94 -0.58 21.48
CA VAL A 116 -6.31 -1.77 20.87
C VAL A 116 -4.83 -1.84 21.25
N TRP A 117 -4.10 -0.72 21.16
CA TRP A 117 -2.68 -0.67 21.51
C TRP A 117 -2.41 -0.90 23.01
N GLN A 118 -3.17 -0.25 23.90
CA GLN A 118 -2.91 -0.29 25.35
C GLN A 118 -3.47 -1.54 26.03
N VAL A 119 -4.66 -1.99 25.65
CA VAL A 119 -5.38 -3.06 26.34
C VAL A 119 -5.13 -4.42 25.69
N GLU A 120 -5.32 -4.51 24.37
CA GLU A 120 -5.23 -5.78 23.64
C GLU A 120 -3.78 -6.15 23.34
N MET A 121 -3.02 -5.22 22.75
CA MET A 121 -1.59 -5.41 22.42
C MET A 121 -0.64 -5.13 23.59
N ARG A 122 -1.14 -4.54 24.69
CA ARG A 122 -0.37 -4.25 25.93
C ARG A 122 0.91 -3.44 25.69
N LEU A 123 0.87 -2.53 24.72
CA LEU A 123 1.98 -1.62 24.41
C LEU A 123 2.07 -0.55 25.52
N GLY A 124 2.77 -0.86 26.62
CA GLY A 124 2.90 -0.03 27.83
C GLY A 124 3.68 1.28 27.65
N GLN A 125 3.25 2.13 26.71
CA GLN A 125 3.89 3.36 26.31
C GLN A 125 3.12 4.58 26.87
N PRO A 126 3.81 5.68 27.25
CA PRO A 126 3.17 6.87 27.80
C PRO A 126 2.13 7.51 26.87
N ARG A 127 1.03 8.00 27.44
CA ARG A 127 -0.14 8.50 26.68
C ARG A 127 0.19 9.52 25.58
N ASN A 128 1.08 10.47 25.84
CA ASN A 128 1.51 11.47 24.84
C ASN A 128 2.15 10.81 23.61
N ARG A 129 3.01 9.81 23.82
CA ARG A 129 3.64 9.03 22.74
C ARG A 129 2.59 8.28 21.92
N VAL A 130 1.55 7.74 22.56
CA VAL A 130 0.46 7.00 21.91
C VAL A 130 -0.41 7.94 21.05
N GLU A 131 -0.77 9.12 21.58
CA GLU A 131 -1.56 10.13 20.85
C GLU A 131 -0.81 10.70 19.62
N GLU A 132 0.51 10.93 19.76
CA GLU A 132 1.41 11.31 18.67
C GLU A 132 1.56 10.17 17.65
N ALA A 133 1.79 8.93 18.10
CA ALA A 133 1.93 7.75 17.25
C ALA A 133 0.66 7.42 16.45
N ARG A 134 -0.52 7.54 17.06
CA ARG A 134 -1.82 7.43 16.39
C ARG A 134 -1.92 8.41 15.23
N THR A 135 -1.47 9.65 15.45
CA THR A 135 -1.50 10.69 14.42
C THR A 135 -0.56 10.36 13.25
N PHE A 136 0.61 9.80 13.55
CA PHE A 136 1.53 9.31 12.51
C PHE A 136 0.97 8.09 11.77
N PHE A 137 0.42 7.10 12.47
CA PHE A 137 -0.27 5.93 11.89
C PHE A 137 -1.37 6.35 10.91
N PHE A 138 -2.27 7.26 11.30
CA PHE A 138 -3.35 7.70 10.41
C PHE A 138 -2.84 8.40 9.14
N LYS A 139 -1.80 9.24 9.25
CA LYS A 139 -1.15 9.83 8.06
C LYS A 139 -0.52 8.76 7.18
N LEU A 140 0.20 7.80 7.77
CA LEU A 140 0.88 6.74 7.02
C LEU A 140 -0.12 5.80 6.33
N ALA A 141 -1.27 5.53 6.96
CA ALA A 141 -2.37 4.75 6.40
C ALA A 141 -3.10 5.49 5.25
N GLU A 142 -3.19 6.83 5.32
CA GLU A 142 -3.70 7.67 4.23
C GLU A 142 -2.75 7.67 3.02
N GLU A 143 -1.46 7.90 3.24
CA GLU A 143 -0.43 7.79 2.19
C GLU A 143 -0.41 6.38 1.57
N ALA A 144 -0.66 5.34 2.38
CA ALA A 144 -0.78 3.94 1.96
C ALA A 144 -2.11 3.59 1.28
N GLY A 145 -3.04 4.54 1.13
CA GLY A 145 -4.34 4.30 0.48
C GLY A 145 -5.22 3.27 1.19
N LEU A 146 -5.04 3.11 2.51
CA LEU A 146 -5.87 2.24 3.35
C LEU A 146 -7.13 2.97 3.85
N GLY A 147 -7.17 4.29 3.71
CA GLY A 147 -8.29 5.14 4.09
C GLY A 147 -7.99 6.63 3.89
N ILE A 148 -8.88 7.49 4.38
CA ILE A 148 -8.73 8.95 4.39
C ILE A 148 -8.66 9.44 5.84
N PHE A 149 -7.61 10.16 6.18
CA PHE A 149 -7.40 10.68 7.53
C PHE A 149 -8.21 11.97 7.72
N ARG A 150 -9.11 11.96 8.70
CA ARG A 150 -9.87 13.13 9.13
C ARG A 150 -9.36 13.57 10.49
N ARG A 151 -8.56 14.65 10.51
CA ARG A 151 -8.10 15.31 11.73
C ARG A 151 -9.29 15.82 12.54
N GLY A 152 -9.30 15.52 13.84
CA GLY A 152 -10.32 15.99 14.77
C GLY A 152 -10.32 17.51 14.92
N VAL A 153 -11.52 18.10 14.99
CA VAL A 153 -11.75 19.54 15.25
C VAL A 153 -12.91 19.71 16.23
N ARG A 154 -12.89 20.78 17.04
CA ARG A 154 -13.97 21.12 18.00
C ARG A 154 -14.40 19.94 18.90
N GLY A 155 -13.43 19.20 19.45
CA GLY A 155 -13.67 18.06 20.34
C GLY A 155 -14.01 16.74 19.64
N GLN A 156 -14.21 16.72 18.32
CA GLN A 156 -14.31 15.47 17.57
C GLN A 156 -12.96 14.72 17.56
N PRO A 157 -12.93 13.39 17.75
CA PRO A 157 -11.69 12.64 17.66
C PRO A 157 -11.16 12.60 16.22
N SER A 158 -9.84 12.59 16.10
CA SER A 158 -9.15 12.20 14.87
C SER A 158 -9.53 10.77 14.49
N ARG A 159 -9.78 10.51 13.20
CA ARG A 159 -10.27 9.23 12.70
C ARG A 159 -9.77 8.92 11.29
N LEU A 160 -9.62 7.63 10.97
CA LEU A 160 -9.38 7.14 9.61
C LEU A 160 -10.69 6.55 9.08
N VAL A 161 -11.18 7.09 7.96
CA VAL A 161 -12.29 6.48 7.20
C VAL A 161 -11.66 5.44 6.29
N LEU A 162 -11.96 4.16 6.50
CA LEU A 162 -11.33 3.07 5.76
C LEU A 162 -11.76 3.08 4.28
N ALA A 163 -10.88 2.62 3.39
CA ALA A 163 -11.22 2.52 1.98
C ALA A 163 -12.38 1.49 1.78
N PRO A 164 -13.36 1.76 0.91
CA PRO A 164 -14.51 0.86 0.73
C PRO A 164 -14.12 -0.50 0.15
N ASP A 165 -13.00 -0.56 -0.57
CA ASP A 165 -12.38 -1.73 -1.19
C ASP A 165 -11.23 -2.32 -0.33
N LEU A 166 -11.07 -1.86 0.92
CA LEU A 166 -9.93 -2.23 1.77
C LEU A 166 -9.79 -3.75 2.00
N GLU A 167 -10.90 -4.48 2.15
CA GLU A 167 -10.85 -5.94 2.34
C GLU A 167 -10.30 -6.66 1.09
N GLU A 168 -10.65 -6.18 -0.11
CA GLU A 168 -10.14 -6.70 -1.37
C GLU A 168 -8.65 -6.36 -1.55
N ARG A 169 -8.25 -5.13 -1.24
CA ARG A 169 -6.82 -4.72 -1.19
C ARG A 169 -6.02 -5.64 -0.26
N LEU A 170 -6.52 -5.92 0.95
CA LEU A 170 -5.85 -6.82 1.88
C LEU A 170 -5.83 -8.26 1.39
N ARG A 171 -6.87 -8.74 0.69
CA ARG A 171 -6.89 -10.06 0.08
C ARG A 171 -5.76 -10.25 -0.94
N VAL A 172 -5.48 -9.22 -1.75
CA VAL A 172 -4.37 -9.20 -2.72
C VAL A 172 -3.00 -9.07 -2.02
N LEU A 173 -2.90 -8.31 -0.93
CA LEU A 173 -1.64 -8.09 -0.24
C LEU A 173 -1.22 -9.25 0.69
N ARG A 174 -2.15 -9.96 1.33
CA ARG A 174 -1.88 -11.03 2.31
C ARG A 174 -0.81 -12.06 1.88
N PRO A 175 -0.84 -12.66 0.67
CA PRO A 175 0.20 -13.61 0.25
C PRO A 175 1.61 -13.03 0.27
N LEU A 176 1.73 -11.71 0.06
CA LEU A 176 2.98 -10.98 -0.04
C LEU A 176 3.50 -10.54 1.33
N LEU A 177 2.63 -10.43 2.33
CA LEU A 177 3.02 -10.19 3.74
C LEU A 177 3.67 -11.43 4.35
N SER A 178 3.23 -12.63 3.96
CA SER A 178 3.78 -13.91 4.45
C SER A 178 5.05 -14.38 3.71
N GLY A 179 5.40 -13.78 2.57
CA GLY A 179 6.52 -14.20 1.71
C GLY A 179 7.91 -13.70 2.12
N GLY A 180 8.01 -12.81 3.11
CA GLY A 180 9.28 -12.22 3.54
C GLY A 180 10.06 -13.11 4.51
N GLY A 181 10.78 -14.12 4.01
CA GLY A 181 11.73 -14.90 4.83
C GLY A 181 11.74 -16.42 4.65
N ALA A 182 11.29 -16.94 3.50
CA ALA A 182 11.46 -18.35 3.15
C ALA A 182 11.84 -18.52 1.67
N GLU A 183 13.08 -18.16 1.33
CA GLU A 183 13.81 -18.93 0.33
C GLU A 183 14.01 -20.34 0.90
N SER A 184 12.98 -21.18 0.76
CA SER A 184 13.19 -22.62 0.79
C SER A 184 14.03 -22.96 -0.43
N GLU A 185 15.35 -23.06 -0.27
CA GLU A 185 16.19 -23.75 -1.23
C GLU A 185 15.49 -25.06 -1.63
N PRO A 186 15.17 -25.26 -2.92
CA PRO A 186 14.77 -26.58 -3.38
C PRO A 186 16.01 -27.46 -3.32
N VAL A 187 16.23 -28.10 -2.17
CA VAL A 187 17.26 -29.13 -1.96
C VAL A 187 17.21 -30.07 -3.17
N PRO A 188 18.29 -30.19 -3.97
CA PRO A 188 18.26 -31.00 -5.18
C PRO A 188 17.96 -32.45 -4.83
N ARG A 189 16.71 -32.89 -5.06
CA ARG A 189 16.37 -34.31 -5.01
C ARG A 189 16.91 -34.96 -6.26
N GLU A 190 18.05 -35.60 -6.07
CA GLU A 190 18.70 -36.51 -7.01
C GLU A 190 17.67 -37.48 -7.62
N PRO A 191 17.53 -37.55 -8.96
CA PRO A 191 16.46 -38.29 -9.60
C PRO A 191 16.79 -39.79 -9.61
N ALA A 192 16.20 -40.54 -8.67
CA ALA A 192 16.16 -42.00 -8.74
C ALA A 192 15.35 -42.43 -9.98
N ALA A 193 16.05 -42.90 -11.01
CA ALA A 193 15.43 -43.39 -12.23
C ALA A 193 14.65 -44.69 -11.99
N VAL A 194 13.37 -44.71 -12.39
CA VAL A 194 12.69 -45.97 -12.74
C VAL A 194 11.82 -45.74 -13.97
N SER A 195 12.08 -46.51 -15.03
CA SER A 195 11.33 -46.47 -16.28
C SER A 195 9.89 -46.95 -16.11
N GLY A 196 8.95 -46.27 -16.76
CA GLY A 196 7.54 -46.66 -16.82
C GLY A 196 6.87 -46.09 -18.07
N VAL A 197 7.12 -46.70 -19.22
CA VAL A 197 6.49 -46.33 -20.50
C VAL A 197 5.08 -46.91 -20.58
N THR A 198 4.05 -46.05 -20.69
CA THR A 198 2.76 -46.44 -21.29
C THR A 198 2.08 -45.23 -21.99
N THR A 199 1.65 -45.46 -23.23
CA THR A 199 0.85 -44.59 -24.13
C THR A 199 -0.66 -44.69 -23.79
N VAL A 200 -1.60 -43.81 -24.16
CA VAL A 200 -1.73 -42.78 -25.23
C VAL A 200 -2.62 -41.62 -24.72
N SER A 201 -2.65 -40.49 -25.44
CA SER A 201 -3.86 -39.74 -25.89
C SER A 201 -3.82 -38.22 -25.73
N SER A 202 -3.97 -37.56 -26.88
CA SER A 202 -4.29 -36.14 -27.03
C SER A 202 -5.81 -35.98 -27.01
N GLU A 203 -6.33 -34.96 -26.32
CA GLU A 203 -7.67 -34.44 -26.62
C GLU A 203 -7.71 -32.93 -26.36
N LEU A 204 -8.15 -32.18 -27.38
CA LEU A 204 -8.51 -30.77 -27.22
C LEU A 204 -9.89 -30.68 -26.56
N ALA A 205 -10.03 -29.87 -25.51
CA ALA A 205 -11.33 -29.49 -24.96
C ALA A 205 -11.41 -27.96 -24.83
N SER A 206 -12.36 -27.34 -25.55
CA SER A 206 -12.60 -25.91 -25.54
C SER A 206 -13.65 -25.48 -24.50
N ALA A 207 -13.52 -24.24 -24.04
CA ALA A 207 -14.59 -23.38 -23.49
C ALA A 207 -15.14 -23.75 -22.08
N PRO A 208 -15.93 -22.87 -21.41
CA PRO A 208 -16.35 -21.52 -21.83
C PRO A 208 -16.08 -20.39 -20.81
N VAL A 209 -16.25 -19.15 -21.31
CA VAL A 209 -16.37 -17.90 -20.52
C VAL A 209 -17.74 -17.85 -19.83
N PRO A 210 -17.84 -17.41 -18.56
CA PRO A 210 -19.12 -17.06 -17.95
C PRO A 210 -19.43 -15.56 -18.13
N GLU A 211 -20.31 -15.23 -19.07
CA GLU A 211 -21.03 -13.95 -19.02
C GLU A 211 -21.94 -13.92 -17.78
N ARG A 212 -22.02 -12.77 -17.10
CA ARG A 212 -23.07 -12.51 -16.10
C ARG A 212 -23.81 -11.21 -16.42
N THR A 213 -24.83 -11.35 -17.24
CA THR A 213 -25.92 -10.38 -17.36
C THR A 213 -26.74 -10.40 -16.07
N THR A 214 -26.79 -9.28 -15.34
CA THR A 214 -27.76 -9.06 -14.27
C THR A 214 -28.58 -7.81 -14.54
N ALA A 215 -29.85 -8.00 -14.87
CA ALA A 215 -30.82 -6.92 -15.02
C ALA A 215 -31.23 -6.35 -13.64
N ALA A 216 -31.37 -5.03 -13.57
CA ALA A 216 -31.90 -4.29 -12.42
C ALA A 216 -32.69 -3.07 -12.93
N PRO A 217 -33.64 -2.50 -12.15
CA PRO A 217 -34.83 -1.86 -12.71
C PRO A 217 -34.66 -0.38 -13.13
N ALA A 218 -35.61 0.07 -13.95
CA ALA A 218 -35.71 1.44 -14.45
C ALA A 218 -35.96 2.46 -13.33
N GLY A 219 -35.32 3.63 -13.42
CA GLY A 219 -35.62 4.81 -12.60
C GLY A 219 -34.41 5.58 -12.06
N ALA A 220 -33.23 4.96 -11.99
CA ALA A 220 -32.00 5.62 -11.59
C ALA A 220 -31.22 6.12 -12.82
N ALA A 221 -30.88 7.41 -12.85
CA ALA A 221 -29.93 7.95 -13.82
C ALA A 221 -28.52 7.45 -13.46
N VAL A 222 -28.07 6.38 -14.13
CA VAL A 222 -26.75 5.79 -13.90
C VAL A 222 -25.69 6.70 -14.52
N THR A 223 -25.04 7.52 -13.70
CA THR A 223 -23.87 8.31 -14.11
C THR A 223 -22.65 7.39 -14.17
N ILE A 224 -22.28 6.93 -15.36
CA ILE A 224 -21.08 6.11 -15.59
C ILE A 224 -19.91 7.06 -15.92
N THR A 225 -18.94 7.13 -15.02
CA THR A 225 -17.68 7.86 -15.26
C THR A 225 -16.64 6.89 -15.79
N VAL A 226 -16.25 7.05 -17.06
CA VAL A 226 -15.18 6.23 -17.69
C VAL A 226 -13.95 7.10 -17.90
N SER A 227 -12.85 6.75 -17.25
CA SER A 227 -11.53 7.36 -17.48
C SER A 227 -10.75 6.52 -18.47
N VAL A 228 -10.37 7.10 -19.61
CA VAL A 228 -9.55 6.43 -20.64
C VAL A 228 -8.25 7.20 -20.79
N ASP A 229 -7.12 6.49 -20.67
CA ASP A 229 -5.81 7.04 -20.98
C ASP A 229 -5.56 6.96 -22.49
N LEU A 230 -5.33 8.12 -23.11
CA LEU A 230 -5.09 8.28 -24.54
C LEU A 230 -3.61 8.58 -24.86
N THR A 231 -2.72 8.58 -23.85
CA THR A 231 -1.32 9.02 -23.98
C THR A 231 -0.50 8.21 -24.99
N ALA A 232 -0.88 6.95 -25.23
CA ALA A 232 -0.25 6.06 -26.19
C ALA A 232 -1.01 5.92 -27.53
N TRP A 233 -2.06 6.72 -27.76
CA TRP A 233 -2.91 6.59 -28.95
C TRP A 233 -2.51 7.55 -30.06
N GLU A 234 -2.54 7.06 -31.30
CA GLU A 234 -2.39 7.90 -32.49
C GLU A 234 -3.61 8.81 -32.67
N LEU A 235 -3.39 10.01 -33.22
CA LEU A 235 -4.40 11.07 -33.29
C LEU A 235 -5.70 10.63 -34.01
N GLU A 236 -5.57 9.80 -35.05
CA GLU A 236 -6.70 9.23 -35.80
C GLU A 236 -7.59 8.30 -34.95
N LYS A 237 -6.98 7.52 -34.04
CA LYS A 237 -7.70 6.64 -33.11
C LYS A 237 -8.41 7.45 -32.03
N ILE A 238 -7.77 8.52 -31.55
CA ILE A 238 -8.40 9.48 -30.63
C ILE A 238 -9.61 10.13 -31.30
N GLU A 239 -9.48 10.60 -32.54
CA GLU A 239 -10.60 11.23 -33.25
C GLU A 239 -11.76 10.25 -33.52
N ALA A 240 -11.46 9.02 -33.95
CA ALA A 240 -12.47 7.98 -34.14
C ALA A 240 -13.23 7.65 -32.84
N PHE A 241 -12.53 7.59 -31.71
CA PHE A 241 -13.11 7.37 -30.39
C PHE A 241 -13.99 8.54 -29.91
N LEU A 242 -13.55 9.78 -30.11
CA LEU A 242 -14.35 10.97 -29.76
C LEU A 242 -15.59 11.13 -30.65
N ARG A 243 -15.53 10.70 -31.92
CA ARG A 243 -16.70 10.60 -32.81
C ARG A 243 -17.68 9.53 -32.34
N LEU A 244 -17.19 8.36 -31.90
CA LEU A 244 -18.03 7.28 -31.33
C LEU A 244 -18.78 7.75 -30.07
N LEU A 245 -18.16 8.61 -29.26
CA LEU A 245 -18.77 9.24 -28.09
C LEU A 245 -19.68 10.43 -28.42
N GLY A 246 -19.84 10.80 -29.70
CA GLY A 246 -20.67 11.93 -30.14
C GLY A 246 -20.12 13.32 -29.75
N VAL A 247 -18.86 13.41 -29.33
CA VAL A 247 -18.23 14.66 -28.84
C VAL A 247 -17.77 15.57 -30.01
N VAL A 248 -17.54 14.98 -31.19
CA VAL A 248 -17.15 15.71 -32.41
C VAL A 248 -18.25 15.54 -33.46
N PRO A 249 -18.84 16.64 -34.00
CA PRO A 249 -19.84 16.53 -35.06
C PRO A 249 -19.23 15.91 -36.31
N GLY A 250 -19.91 14.92 -36.88
CA GLY A 250 -19.48 14.30 -38.14
C GLY A 250 -19.43 15.33 -39.27
N ARG A 251 -18.39 15.26 -40.12
CA ARG A 251 -18.35 16.03 -41.36
C ARG A 251 -19.54 15.60 -42.23
N SER A 252 -20.53 16.47 -42.38
CA SER A 252 -21.53 16.35 -43.44
C SER A 252 -20.82 16.53 -44.79
N GLU A 253 -20.70 15.47 -45.58
CA GLU A 253 -20.39 15.61 -47.00
C GLU A 253 -21.48 16.48 -47.67
N PRO A 254 -21.11 17.40 -48.57
CA PRO A 254 -22.08 18.03 -49.44
C PRO A 254 -22.68 16.97 -50.38
N ALA A 255 -24.01 16.97 -50.48
CA ALA A 255 -24.73 16.19 -51.49
C ALA A 255 -24.33 16.64 -52.93
N PRO A 256 -24.46 15.74 -53.93
CA PRO A 256 -23.91 15.95 -55.28
C PRO A 256 -24.55 17.10 -56.08
#